data_AF-A0A8T5KT78-F1
#
_entry.id   AF-A0A8T5KT78-F1
#
_cell.length_a   1.000
_cell.length_b   1.000
_cell.length_c   1.000
_cell.angle_alpha   90.00
_cell.angle_beta   90.00
_cell.angle_gamma   90.00
#
_symmetry.space_group_name_H-M   'P 1'
#
loop_
_entity.id
_entity.type
_entity.pdbx_description
1 polymer ?
#
loop_
_entity_poly.entity_id
_entity_poly.type
_entity_poly.pdbx_seq_one_letter_code
_entity_poly.pdbx_strand_id
1 'polypeptide(L)'
;MNEEIARQQIEQMKNEAMSKILTKDALERLGRIRTANTQLAAQVELYLLQVYQTGKIIEKITDEKLKDVLKTLSEPKREFNMRRK
;
A
#
# COMPACT_ATOMS: atom_id res chain seq x y z
N MET A 1 -22.91 -7.98 25.35
CA MET A 1 -22.13 -9.14 24.84
C MET A 1 -22.31 -9.39 23.33
N ASN A 2 -23.49 -9.13 22.72
CA ASN A 2 -23.72 -9.47 21.30
C ASN A 2 -23.17 -8.44 20.29
N GLU A 3 -23.01 -7.18 20.66
CA GLU A 3 -22.51 -6.13 19.74
C GLU A 3 -20.99 -6.19 19.51
N GLU A 4 -20.24 -6.77 20.44
CA GLU A 4 -18.77 -6.84 20.38
C GLU A 4 -18.31 -7.90 19.38
N ILE A 5 -19.03 -9.02 19.32
CA ILE A 5 -18.76 -10.12 18.39
C ILE A 5 -19.01 -9.68 16.94
N ALA A 6 -20.08 -8.92 16.71
CA ALA A 6 -20.41 -8.42 15.37
C ALA A 6 -19.35 -7.43 14.84
N ARG A 7 -18.81 -6.56 15.72
CA ARG A 7 -17.72 -5.64 15.35
C ARG A 7 -16.42 -6.40 15.03
N GLN A 8 -16.06 -7.38 15.86
CA GLN A 8 -14.87 -8.19 15.65
C GLN A 8 -14.94 -9.00 14.36
N GLN A 9 -16.10 -9.57 14.02
CA GLN A 9 -16.27 -10.30 12.75
C GLN A 9 -16.09 -9.39 11.53
N ILE A 10 -16.65 -8.17 11.56
CA ILE A 10 -16.50 -7.21 10.47
C ILE A 10 -15.04 -6.75 10.34
N GLU A 11 -14.35 -6.52 11.46
CA GLU A 11 -12.91 -6.19 11.45
C GLU A 11 -12.05 -7.36 10.95
N GLN A 12 -12.36 -8.60 11.33
CA GLN A 12 -11.65 -9.77 10.83
C GLN A 12 -11.83 -9.95 9.33
N MET A 13 -13.06 -9.84 8.81
CA MET A 13 -13.31 -9.94 7.37
C MET A 13 -12.57 -8.84 6.59
N LYS A 14 -12.53 -7.61 7.13
CA LYS A 14 -11.75 -6.51 6.56
C LYS A 14 -10.26 -6.77 6.61
N ASN A 15 -9.73 -7.22 7.75
CA ASN A 15 -8.31 -7.53 7.91
C ASN A 15 -7.88 -8.72 7.05
N GLU A 16 -8.73 -9.71 6.86
CA GLU A 16 -8.48 -10.83 5.96
C GLU A 16 -8.47 -10.38 4.50
N ALA A 17 -9.42 -9.55 4.08
CA ALA A 17 -9.41 -8.96 2.74
C ALA A 17 -8.17 -8.09 2.52
N MET A 18 -7.80 -7.27 3.52
CA MET A 18 -6.62 -6.41 3.48
C MET A 18 -5.32 -7.23 3.45
N SER A 19 -5.23 -8.31 4.23
CA SER A 19 -4.10 -9.26 4.26
C SER A 19 -4.03 -10.14 3.00
N LYS A 20 -5.15 -10.28 2.27
CA LYS A 20 -5.17 -10.91 0.95
C LYS A 20 -4.61 -10.00 -0.15
N ILE A 21 -4.70 -8.68 0.00
CA ILE A 21 -4.17 -7.72 -0.99
C ILE A 21 -2.79 -7.18 -0.62
N LEU A 22 -2.42 -7.16 0.66
CA LEU A 22 -1.15 -6.67 1.18
C LEU A 22 -0.42 -7.79 1.91
N THR A 23 0.86 -7.94 1.61
CA THR A 23 1.73 -8.79 2.43
C THR A 23 1.97 -8.18 3.81
N LYS A 24 2.32 -9.02 4.80
CA LYS A 24 2.68 -8.55 6.15
C LYS A 24 3.79 -7.50 6.11
N ASP A 25 4.81 -7.72 5.29
CA ASP A 25 5.91 -6.79 5.07
C ASP A 25 5.45 -5.44 4.49
N ALA A 26 4.55 -5.47 3.50
CA ALA A 26 4.00 -4.23 2.92
C ALA A 26 3.17 -3.43 3.95
N LEU A 27 2.41 -4.10 4.81
CA LEU A 27 1.63 -3.49 5.88
C LEU A 27 2.53 -2.80 6.92
N GLU A 28 3.57 -3.51 7.39
CA GLU A 28 4.56 -2.92 8.31
C GLU A 28 5.28 -1.73 7.67
N ARG A 29 5.68 -1.87 6.41
CA ARG A 29 6.38 -0.81 5.71
C ARG A 29 5.51 0.41 5.50
N LEU A 30 4.27 0.24 5.05
CA LEU A 30 3.29 1.32 4.92
C LEU A 30 3.14 2.05 6.27
N GLY A 31 3.08 1.32 7.39
CA GLY A 31 3.06 1.91 8.73
C GLY A 31 4.29 2.78 9.01
N ARG A 32 5.51 2.26 8.76
CA ARG A 32 6.76 3.01 8.95
C ARG A 32 6.85 4.24 8.03
N ILE A 33 6.44 4.10 6.78
CA ILE A 33 6.40 5.19 5.79
C ILE A 33 5.39 6.24 6.22
N ARG A 34 4.20 5.86 6.67
CA ARG A 34 3.19 6.81 7.12
C ARG A 34 3.70 7.68 8.25
N THR A 35 4.49 7.12 9.18
CA THR A 35 5.16 7.90 10.23
C THR A 35 6.26 8.81 9.68
N ALA A 36 7.03 8.36 8.69
CA ALA A 36 8.12 9.13 8.10
C ALA A 36 7.64 10.23 7.13
N ASN A 37 6.63 9.94 6.32
CA ASN A 37 6.06 10.81 5.30
C ASN A 37 4.61 10.39 4.96
N THR A 38 3.65 11.08 5.59
CA THR A 38 2.22 10.84 5.39
C THR A 38 1.74 11.14 3.96
N GLN A 39 2.35 12.11 3.25
CA GLN A 39 1.95 12.42 1.87
C GLN A 39 2.27 11.29 0.91
N LEU A 40 3.47 10.70 1.03
CA LEU A 40 3.85 9.54 0.23
C LEU A 40 2.98 8.33 0.54
N ALA A 41 2.69 8.07 1.82
CA ALA A 41 1.78 7.00 2.21
C ALA A 41 0.38 7.16 1.60
N ALA A 42 -0.18 8.37 1.62
CA ALA A 42 -1.50 8.64 1.03
C ALA A 42 -1.55 8.42 -0.48
N GLN A 43 -0.49 8.81 -1.22
CA GLN A 43 -0.40 8.55 -2.66
C GLN A 43 -0.30 7.04 -2.96
N VAL A 44 0.48 6.32 -2.16
CA VAL A 44 0.61 4.88 -2.27
C VAL A 44 -0.73 4.21 -1.98
N GLU A 45 -1.42 4.56 -0.89
CA GLU A 45 -2.76 4.05 -0.57
C GLU A 45 -3.76 4.27 -1.73
N LEU A 46 -3.79 5.47 -2.32
CA LEU A 46 -4.66 5.79 -3.45
C LEU A 46 -4.34 4.93 -4.68
N TYR A 47 -3.06 4.75 -5.00
CA TYR A 47 -2.62 3.89 -6.10
C TYR A 47 -3.04 2.43 -5.87
N LEU A 48 -2.78 1.90 -4.67
CA LEU A 48 -3.17 0.54 -4.30
C LEU A 48 -4.68 0.33 -4.41
N LEU A 49 -5.47 1.30 -3.96
CA LEU A 49 -6.93 1.27 -4.07
C LEU A 49 -7.38 1.27 -5.53
N GLN A 50 -6.79 2.10 -6.38
CA GLN A 50 -7.14 2.21 -7.79
C GLN A 50 -6.83 0.93 -8.56
N VAL A 51 -5.69 0.30 -8.28
CA VAL A 51 -5.29 -0.93 -8.96
C VAL A 51 -6.06 -2.15 -8.42
N TYR A 52 -6.47 -2.14 -7.14
CA TYR A 52 -7.39 -3.13 -6.58
C TYR A 52 -8.80 -3.02 -7.19
N GLN A 53 -9.37 -1.81 -7.26
CA GLN A 53 -10.70 -1.59 -7.85
C GLN A 53 -10.79 -1.96 -9.33
N THR A 54 -9.71 -1.75 -10.09
CA THR A 54 -9.65 -2.11 -11.50
C THR A 54 -9.48 -3.62 -11.74
N GLY A 55 -9.39 -4.43 -10.67
CA GLY A 55 -9.19 -5.88 -10.77
C GLY A 55 -7.84 -6.27 -11.39
N LYS A 56 -6.94 -5.30 -11.61
CA LYS A 56 -5.60 -5.53 -12.15
C LYS A 56 -4.65 -6.16 -11.12
N ILE A 57 -4.96 -6.02 -9.84
CA ILE A 57 -4.28 -6.72 -8.73
C ILE A 57 -5.14 -7.90 -8.32
N ILE A 58 -4.77 -9.06 -8.85
CA ILE A 58 -5.18 -10.38 -8.32
C ILE A 58 -4.13 -10.86 -7.30
N GLU A 59 -2.97 -10.21 -7.27
CA GLU A 59 -1.76 -10.67 -6.59
C GLU A 59 -1.38 -9.75 -5.44
N LYS A 60 -0.86 -10.30 -4.34
CA LYS A 60 -0.48 -9.54 -3.15
C LYS A 60 0.54 -8.45 -3.47
N ILE A 61 0.32 -7.24 -2.97
CA ILE A 61 1.30 -6.16 -2.95
C ILE A 61 2.40 -6.54 -1.96
N THR A 62 3.60 -6.75 -2.49
CA THR A 62 4.82 -7.03 -1.73
C THR A 62 5.52 -5.74 -1.30
N ASP A 63 6.43 -5.82 -0.33
CA ASP A 63 7.34 -4.71 0.03
C ASP A 63 8.04 -4.15 -1.20
N GLU A 64 8.47 -5.02 -2.13
CA GLU A 64 9.19 -4.61 -3.32
C GLU A 64 8.34 -3.75 -4.25
N LYS A 65 7.10 -4.16 -4.54
CA LYS A 65 6.15 -3.37 -5.34
C LYS A 65 5.80 -2.06 -4.65
N LEU A 66 5.59 -2.10 -3.33
CA LEU A 66 5.36 -0.89 -2.54
C LEU A 66 6.54 0.08 -2.65
N LYS A 67 7.77 -0.43 -2.54
CA LYS A 67 9.02 0.33 -2.61
C LYS A 67 9.29 0.88 -4.01
N ASP A 68 8.92 0.15 -5.05
CA ASP A 68 9.04 0.59 -6.45
C ASP A 68 8.10 1.76 -6.74
N VAL A 69 6.82 1.61 -6.36
CA VAL A 69 5.83 2.69 -6.39
C VAL A 69 6.32 3.87 -5.56
N LEU A 70 6.88 3.60 -4.38
CA LEU A 70 7.41 4.66 -3.53
C LEU A 70 8.59 5.37 -4.16
N LYS A 71 9.53 4.65 -4.77
CA LYS A 71 10.65 5.26 -5.50
C LYS A 71 10.13 6.15 -6.62
N THR A 72 9.19 5.63 -7.41
CA THR A 72 8.56 6.37 -8.51
C THR A 72 7.85 7.65 -8.04
N LEU A 73 7.21 7.61 -6.86
CA LEU A 73 6.48 8.76 -6.29
C LEU A 73 7.37 9.70 -5.45
N SER A 74 8.43 9.17 -4.83
CA SER A 74 9.33 9.90 -3.92
C SER A 74 10.53 10.47 -4.63
N GLU A 75 10.88 10.00 -5.83
CA GLU A 75 11.77 10.75 -6.70
C GLU A 75 11.11 12.09 -6.96
N PRO A 76 11.63 13.21 -6.40
CA PRO A 76 11.32 14.51 -6.98
C PRO A 76 11.74 14.41 -8.45
N LYS A 77 11.17 15.23 -9.33
CA LYS A 77 11.65 15.44 -10.70
C LYS A 77 13.14 15.82 -10.73
N ARG A 78 14.05 14.93 -10.36
CA ARG A 78 15.42 14.95 -10.81
C ARG A 78 15.24 14.61 -12.27
N GLU A 79 15.19 15.68 -13.04
CA GLU A 79 15.96 15.82 -14.26
C GLU A 79 17.21 14.95 -14.13
N PHE A 80 17.05 13.66 -14.41
CA PHE A 80 18.16 12.82 -14.77
C PHE A 80 18.44 13.22 -16.21
N ASN A 81 19.10 14.37 -16.35
CA ASN A 81 20.09 14.62 -17.39
C ASN A 81 21.22 13.58 -17.23
N MET A 82 20.90 12.28 -17.28
CA MET A 82 21.86 11.25 -17.57
C MET A 82 21.82 11.04 -19.06
N ARG A 83 22.68 11.80 -19.73
CA ARG A 83 23.34 11.38 -20.96
C ARG A 83 23.74 9.92 -20.84
N ARG A 84 23.04 9.04 -21.55
CA ARG A 84 23.53 7.77 -22.10
C ARG A 84 22.67 7.55 -23.35
N LYS A 85 23.16 7.60 -24.59
CA LYS A 85 24.48 7.43 -25.18
C LYS A 85 24.55 8.30 -26.44
#